data_AF-A0A7X6S6X1-F1
#
_entry.id   AF-A0A7X6S6X1-F1
#
_cell.length_a   1.000
_cell.length_b   1.000
_cell.length_c   1.000
_cell.angle_alpha   90.00
_cell.angle_beta   90.00
_cell.angle_gamma   90.00
#
_symmetry.space_group_name_H-M   'P 1'
#
loop_
_entity.id
_entity.type
_entity.pdbx_description
1 polymer ?
#
loop_
_entity_poly.entity_id
_entity_poly.type
_entity_poly.pdbx_seq_one_letter_code
_entity_poly.pdbx_strand_id
1 'polypeptide(L)'
;MPESFEKHFAQKEEKEKSPEKIKEEKGLALAREIKEIEEKMKKEGETIEDYQRKIELLNKIEALYENETEERDYESEVKTIVANLEKALEQGA
;
A
#
# COMPACT_ATOMS: atom_id res chain seq x y z
N MET A 1 40.45 -18.50 -9.54
CA MET A 1 39.33 -17.59 -9.86
C MET A 1 38.05 -18.23 -9.36
N PRO A 2 37.30 -17.64 -8.40
CA PRO A 2 36.01 -18.18 -7.99
C PRO A 2 34.89 -17.41 -8.69
N GLU A 3 34.49 -17.87 -9.87
CA GLU A 3 33.36 -17.35 -10.67
C GLU A 3 31.98 -17.79 -10.14
N SER A 4 31.86 -18.05 -8.83
CA SER A 4 30.65 -18.62 -8.25
C SER A 4 29.80 -17.63 -7.45
N PHE A 5 30.27 -16.39 -7.22
CA PHE A 5 29.51 -15.40 -6.44
C PHE A 5 28.56 -14.53 -7.29
N GLU A 6 28.94 -14.22 -8.52
CA GLU A 6 28.16 -13.33 -9.41
C GLU A 6 26.89 -13.99 -10.00
N LYS A 7 26.81 -15.32 -10.02
CA LYS A 7 25.63 -16.02 -10.57
C LYS A 7 24.41 -16.00 -9.66
N HIS A 8 24.56 -15.65 -8.38
CA HIS A 8 23.43 -15.54 -7.46
C HIS A 8 22.63 -14.24 -7.63
N PHE A 9 23.24 -13.21 -8.24
CA PHE A 9 22.59 -11.90 -8.47
C PHE A 9 22.06 -11.74 -9.90
N ALA A 10 22.25 -12.75 -10.76
CA ALA A 10 21.79 -12.74 -12.15
C ALA A 10 20.35 -13.26 -12.31
N GLN A 11 19.53 -13.27 -11.25
CA GLN A 11 18.09 -13.25 -11.45
C GLN A 11 17.75 -11.85 -11.94
N LYS A 12 17.51 -11.75 -13.25
CA LYS A 12 16.85 -10.61 -13.87
C LYS A 12 15.75 -10.14 -12.91
N GLU A 13 15.97 -9.00 -12.28
CA GLU A 13 14.92 -8.18 -11.71
C GLU A 13 13.98 -7.88 -12.88
N GLU A 14 13.03 -8.78 -13.14
CA GLU A 14 11.69 -8.35 -13.48
C GLU A 14 11.40 -7.26 -12.46
N LYS A 15 11.41 -6.01 -12.90
CA LYS A 15 10.97 -4.87 -12.11
C LYS A 15 9.55 -5.18 -11.69
N GLU A 16 9.40 -5.93 -10.61
CA GLU A 16 8.18 -5.97 -9.83
C GLU A 16 7.85 -4.50 -9.61
N LYS A 17 6.80 -4.02 -10.28
CA LYS A 17 6.33 -2.66 -10.06
C LYS A 17 6.20 -2.54 -8.56
N SER A 18 6.94 -1.61 -7.96
CA SER A 18 6.92 -1.44 -6.51
C SER A 18 5.47 -1.37 -6.05
N PRO A 19 5.11 -1.93 -4.89
CA PRO A 19 3.74 -1.90 -4.39
C PRO A 19 3.12 -0.50 -4.45
N GLU A 20 3.93 0.53 -4.22
CA GLU A 20 3.58 1.95 -4.42
C GLU A 20 3.15 2.30 -5.85
N LYS A 21 3.91 1.88 -6.88
CA LYS A 21 3.54 2.13 -8.29
C LYS A 21 2.24 1.45 -8.67
N ILE A 22 1.98 0.26 -8.11
CA ILE A 22 0.72 -0.45 -8.34
C ILE A 22 -0.45 0.32 -7.68
N LYS A 23 -0.25 0.83 -6.45
CA LYS A 23 -1.23 1.68 -5.77
C LYS A 23 -1.50 2.97 -6.54
N GLU A 24 -0.44 3.62 -7.04
CA GLU A 24 -0.51 4.85 -7.83
C GLU A 24 -1.27 4.64 -9.15
N GLU A 25 -0.95 3.60 -9.91
CA GLU A 25 -1.66 3.27 -11.15
C GLU A 25 -3.16 3.01 -10.89
N LYS A 26 -3.49 2.29 -9.81
CA LYS A 26 -4.89 2.02 -9.42
C LYS A 26 -5.62 3.28 -8.95
N GLY A 27 -4.97 4.09 -8.11
CA GLY A 27 -5.53 5.36 -7.63
C GLY A 27 -5.80 6.33 -8.79
N LEU A 28 -4.89 6.38 -9.77
CA LEU A 28 -5.03 7.22 -10.95
C LEU A 28 -6.15 6.73 -11.88
N ALA A 29 -6.37 5.43 -12.00
CA ALA A 29 -7.52 4.88 -12.72
C ALA A 29 -8.85 5.28 -12.06
N LEU A 30 -8.97 5.14 -10.74
CA LEU A 30 -10.16 5.54 -9.99
C LEU A 30 -10.42 7.05 -10.08
N ALA A 31 -9.38 7.87 -10.05
CA ALA A 31 -9.50 9.32 -10.22
C ALA A 31 -10.03 9.73 -11.61
N ARG A 32 -9.67 8.97 -12.66
CA ARG A 32 -10.21 9.18 -14.01
C ARG A 32 -11.71 8.87 -14.06
N GLU A 33 -12.15 7.77 -13.46
CA GLU A 33 -13.57 7.44 -13.36
C GLU A 33 -14.38 8.54 -12.66
N ILE A 34 -13.85 9.10 -11.55
CA ILE A 34 -14.47 10.23 -10.86
C ILE A 34 -14.62 11.43 -11.80
N LYS A 35 -13.59 11.74 -12.59
CA LYS A 35 -13.63 12.84 -13.54
C LYS A 35 -14.66 12.62 -14.65
N GLU A 36 -14.81 11.40 -15.16
CA GLU A 36 -15.84 11.06 -16.14
C GLU A 36 -17.25 11.25 -15.58
N ILE A 37 -17.47 10.87 -14.32
CA ILE A 37 -18.74 11.13 -13.62
C ILE A 37 -19.00 12.63 -13.51
N GLU A 38 -18.00 13.43 -13.13
CA GLU A 38 -18.14 14.90 -13.07
C GLU A 38 -18.45 15.54 -14.43
N GLU A 39 -17.85 15.03 -15.51
CA GLU A 39 -18.15 15.50 -16.86
C GLU A 39 -19.57 15.13 -17.30
N LYS A 40 -20.05 13.93 -16.92
CA LYS A 40 -21.43 13.51 -17.17
C LYS A 40 -22.41 14.38 -16.39
N MET A 41 -22.17 14.61 -15.09
CA MET A 41 -22.98 15.48 -14.24
C MET A 41 -23.12 16.89 -14.82
N LYS A 42 -22.03 17.45 -15.37
CA LYS A 42 -22.06 18.77 -16.03
C LYS A 42 -22.92 18.80 -17.30
N LYS A 43 -23.04 17.69 -18.03
CA LYS A 43 -23.79 17.59 -19.29
C LYS A 43 -25.26 17.22 -19.09
N GLU A 44 -25.51 16.26 -18.22
CA GLU A 44 -26.81 15.59 -18.07
C GLU A 44 -27.56 16.04 -16.81
N GLY A 45 -26.90 16.81 -15.93
CA GLY A 45 -27.41 17.18 -14.62
C GLY A 45 -26.90 16.24 -13.54
N GLU A 46 -26.97 16.71 -12.29
CA GLU A 46 -26.44 15.99 -11.15
C GLU A 46 -27.50 15.06 -10.55
N THR A 47 -27.16 13.79 -10.33
CA THR A 47 -28.04 12.86 -9.61
C THR A 47 -27.43 12.39 -8.29
N ILE A 48 -28.29 11.90 -7.39
CA ILE A 48 -27.85 11.32 -6.11
C ILE A 48 -26.97 10.09 -6.36
N GLU A 49 -27.26 9.29 -7.38
CA GLU A 49 -26.45 8.12 -7.74
C GLU A 49 -25.03 8.52 -8.17
N ASP A 50 -24.87 9.64 -8.90
CA ASP A 50 -23.55 10.14 -9.29
C ASP A 50 -22.71 10.48 -8.05
N TYR A 51 -23.31 11.17 -7.07
CA TYR A 51 -22.65 11.49 -5.80
C TYR A 51 -22.29 10.24 -4.99
N GLN A 52 -23.21 9.28 -4.88
CA GLN A 52 -22.96 8.00 -4.22
C GLN A 52 -21.79 7.26 -4.87
N ARG A 53 -21.74 7.23 -6.20
CA ARG A 53 -20.67 6.58 -6.95
C ARG A 53 -19.32 7.29 -6.74
N LYS A 54 -19.29 8.62 -6.73
CA LYS A 54 -18.07 9.39 -6.40
C LYS A 54 -17.56 9.06 -5.01
N ILE A 55 -18.44 8.99 -4.00
CA ILE A 55 -18.06 8.63 -2.62
C ILE A 55 -17.45 7.23 -2.58
N GLU A 56 -18.06 6.25 -3.26
CA GLU A 56 -17.53 4.88 -3.31
C GLU A 56 -16.12 4.84 -3.92
N LEU A 57 -15.89 5.59 -5.00
CA LEU A 57 -14.58 5.65 -5.66
C LEU A 57 -13.53 6.36 -4.80
N LEU A 58 -13.90 7.43 -4.08
CA LEU A 58 -13.02 8.13 -3.16
C LEU A 58 -12.60 7.23 -1.99
N ASN A 59 -13.53 6.49 -1.39
CA ASN A 59 -13.23 5.54 -0.31
C ASN A 59 -12.29 4.41 -0.78
N LYS A 60 -12.41 3.97 -2.05
CA LYS A 60 -11.47 3.01 -2.63
C LYS A 60 -10.07 3.59 -2.78
N ILE A 61 -9.95 4.87 -3.14
CA ILE A 61 -8.66 5.56 -3.19
C ILE A 61 -8.07 5.65 -1.78
N GLU A 62 -8.86 6.08 -0.79
CA GLU A 62 -8.44 6.14 0.61
C GLU A 62 -7.90 4.79 1.10
N ALA A 63 -8.65 3.70 0.89
CA ALA A 63 -8.23 2.35 1.29
C ALA A 63 -6.92 1.88 0.63
N LEU A 64 -6.56 2.37 -0.56
CA LEU A 64 -5.27 2.03 -1.19
C LEU A 64 -4.08 2.60 -0.40
N TYR A 65 -4.26 3.73 0.28
CA TYR A 65 -3.21 4.46 1.00
C TYR A 65 -3.31 4.32 2.52
N GLU A 66 -4.48 4.01 3.06
CA GLU A 66 -4.71 3.88 4.51
C GLU A 66 -4.01 2.64 5.14
N ASN A 67 -3.69 1.64 4.32
CA ASN A 67 -2.92 0.46 4.75
C ASN A 67 -1.42 0.75 5.05
N GLU A 68 -0.93 1.98 4.83
CA GLU A 68 0.40 2.42 5.29
C GLU A 68 0.36 3.12 6.67
N THR A 69 -0.85 3.38 7.16
CA THR A 69 -1.15 3.96 8.48
C THR A 69 -1.76 2.92 9.43
N GLU A 70 -1.36 1.64 9.32
CA GLU A 70 -1.20 0.90 10.58
C GLU A 70 -0.12 1.68 11.33
N GLU A 71 -0.53 2.46 12.33
CA GLU A 71 0.39 2.95 13.36
C GLU A 71 1.30 1.77 13.68
N ARG A 72 2.58 1.85 13.29
CA ARG A 72 3.57 0.89 13.77
C ARG A 72 3.37 0.88 15.27
N ASP A 73 2.80 -0.20 15.79
CA ASP A 73 2.50 -0.31 17.20
C ASP A 73 3.84 -0.54 17.89
N TYR A 74 4.58 0.55 18.03
CA TYR A 74 5.89 0.60 18.63
C TYR A 74 5.80 0.05 20.06
N GLU A 75 4.64 0.12 20.70
CA GLU A 75 4.42 -0.48 22.02
C GLU A 75 4.48 -2.02 21.94
N SER A 76 3.80 -2.63 20.96
CA SER A 76 3.86 -4.08 20.72
C SER A 76 5.23 -4.57 20.26
N GLU A 77 5.91 -3.82 19.37
CA GLU A 77 7.28 -4.13 18.95
C GLU A 77 8.26 -4.03 20.13
N VAL A 78 8.18 -2.98 20.95
CA VAL A 78 9.03 -2.80 22.13
C VAL A 78 8.78 -3.89 23.17
N LYS A 79 7.52 -4.25 23.44
CA LYS A 79 7.19 -5.38 24.33
C LYS A 79 7.81 -6.68 23.86
N THR A 80 7.78 -6.94 22.55
CA THR A 80 8.37 -8.14 21.96
C THR A 80 9.89 -8.14 22.09
N ILE A 81 10.54 -7.00 21.85
CA ILE A 81 12.00 -6.83 22.00
C ILE A 81 12.41 -7.04 23.48
N VAL A 82 11.72 -6.41 24.42
CA VAL A 82 12.00 -6.53 25.86
C VAL A 82 11.85 -7.98 26.32
N ALA A 83 10.75 -8.65 25.96
CA ALA A 83 10.53 -10.05 26.33
C ALA A 83 11.63 -10.99 25.79
N ASN A 84 12.11 -10.75 24.57
CA ASN A 84 13.19 -11.52 23.98
C ASN A 84 14.54 -11.27 24.71
N LEU A 85 14.81 -10.04 25.13
CA LEU A 85 16.01 -9.70 25.89
C LEU A 85 15.99 -10.30 27.30
N GLU A 86 14.86 -10.26 28.00
CA GLU A 86 14.68 -10.91 29.30
C GLU A 86 14.93 -12.41 29.21
N LYS A 87 14.33 -13.06 28.21
CA LYS A 87 14.54 -14.49 27.96
C LYS A 87 16.00 -14.83 27.63
N ALA A 88 16.68 -13.99 26.85
CA ALA A 88 18.09 -14.18 26.54
C ALA A 88 18.99 -14.02 27.77
N LEU A 89 18.64 -13.12 28.71
CA LEU A 89 19.32 -12.94 29.99
C LEU A 89 19.11 -14.14 30.92
N GLU A 90 17.89 -14.69 30.98
CA GLU A 90 17.61 -15.89 31.78
C GLU A 90 18.28 -17.16 31.24
N GLN A 91 18.49 -17.25 29.93
CA GLN A 91 19.16 -18.39 29.30
C GLN A 91 20.69 -18.28 29.29
N GLY A 92 21.22 -17.08 29.56
CA GLY A 92 22.66 -16.79 29.60
C GLY A 92 23.29 -16.75 31.01
N ALA A 93 22.48 -16.92 32.06
CA ALA A 93 22.90 -17.03 33.47
C ALA A 93 22.92 -18.49 33.94
#